data_AF-C5KP75-F1
#
_entry.id   AF-C5KP75-F1
#
_cell.length_a   1.000
_cell.length_b   1.000
_cell.length_c   1.000
_cell.angle_alpha   90.00
_cell.angle_beta   90.00
_cell.angle_gamma   90.00
#
_symmetry.space_group_name_H-M   'P 1'
#
loop_
_entity.id
_entity.type
_entity.pdbx_description
1 polymer ?
#
loop_
_entity_poly.entity_id
_entity_poly.type
_entity_poly.pdbx_seq_one_letter_code
_entity_poly.pdbx_strand_id
1 'polypeptide(L)'
;MSFLKKIIAILGISSMVQCFPPKSEYCTDVNLKLTAALFFHTWAPDLLQILYFYIQGRKVGVNVTGTIPWTVDAKNTTLIMDTTNTNFTYFADFMHFNPTEWERIPFNDKLDAFTLSVNGTHIEASSGRCPKGGLTIFE
;
A
#
# COMPACT_ATOMS: atom_id res chain seq x y z
N MET A 1 -24.43 -26.27 5.04
CA MET A 1 -23.63 -25.14 5.57
C MET A 1 -22.92 -24.43 4.43
N SER A 2 -23.17 -23.19 4.07
CA SER A 2 -24.39 -22.37 4.01
C SER A 2 -24.02 -21.28 3.00
N PHE A 3 -24.63 -21.28 1.82
CA PHE A 3 -24.40 -20.27 0.77
C PHE A 3 -24.59 -18.85 1.33
N LEU A 4 -25.51 -18.70 2.29
CA LEU A 4 -25.71 -17.48 3.09
C LEU A 4 -24.45 -17.02 3.84
N LYS A 5 -23.67 -17.93 4.45
CA LYS A 5 -22.44 -17.55 5.15
C LYS A 5 -21.38 -17.00 4.20
N LYS A 6 -21.32 -17.50 2.96
CA LYS A 6 -20.43 -16.96 1.93
C LYS A 6 -20.87 -15.56 1.47
N ILE A 7 -22.18 -15.35 1.25
CA ILE A 7 -22.71 -14.03 0.86
C ILE A 7 -22.48 -12.99 1.95
N ILE A 8 -22.74 -13.32 3.22
CA ILE A 8 -22.51 -12.40 4.35
C ILE A 8 -21.03 -12.05 4.50
N ALA A 9 -20.13 -13.02 4.31
CA ALA A 9 -18.70 -12.76 4.30
C ALA A 9 -18.30 -11.83 3.14
N ILE A 10 -18.81 -12.06 1.92
CA ILE A 10 -18.54 -11.20 0.76
C ILE A 10 -19.08 -9.78 0.98
N LEU A 11 -20.30 -9.63 1.51
CA LEU A 11 -20.90 -8.32 1.80
C LEU A 11 -20.15 -7.56 2.91
N GLY A 12 -19.72 -8.26 3.97
CA GLY A 12 -18.92 -7.68 5.04
C GLY A 12 -17.50 -7.29 4.59
N ILE A 13 -16.90 -8.06 3.68
CA ILE A 13 -15.62 -7.70 3.05
C ILE A 13 -15.82 -6.46 2.15
N SER A 14 -16.90 -6.39 1.37
CA SER A 14 -17.18 -5.22 0.53
C SER A 14 -17.51 -3.94 1.33
N SER A 15 -18.10 -4.04 2.53
CA SER A 15 -18.35 -2.85 3.36
C SER A 15 -17.09 -2.34 4.07
N MET A 16 -16.15 -3.23 4.40
CA MET A 16 -14.89 -2.85 5.06
C MET A 16 -13.93 -2.16 4.08
N VAL A 17 -13.86 -2.63 2.82
CA VAL A 17 -13.04 -2.03 1.76
C VAL A 17 -13.46 -0.58 1.44
N GLN A 18 -14.69 -0.17 1.78
CA GLN A 18 -15.15 1.22 1.63
C GLN A 18 -14.74 2.15 2.80
N CYS A 19 -14.48 1.59 3.97
CA CYS A 19 -14.20 2.34 5.21
C CYS A 19 -12.74 2.20 5.68
N PHE A 20 -11.98 1.32 5.02
CA PHE A 20 -10.59 1.05 5.27
C PHE A 20 -9.82 1.19 3.95
N PRO A 21 -8.58 1.72 3.95
CA PRO A 21 -8.01 2.43 5.09
C PRO A 21 -8.74 3.75 5.40
N PRO A 22 -8.60 4.30 6.62
CA PRO A 22 -9.28 5.53 7.03
C PRO A 22 -8.97 6.76 6.15
N LYS A 23 -7.83 6.74 5.45
CA LYS A 23 -7.36 7.82 4.57
C LYS A 23 -7.07 7.25 3.18
N SER A 24 -7.06 8.12 2.18
CA SER A 24 -6.74 7.72 0.81
C SER A 24 -5.24 7.63 0.54
N GLU A 25 -4.38 8.13 1.43
CA GLU A 25 -2.95 8.31 1.16
C GLU A 25 -2.10 7.98 2.39
N TYR A 26 -1.02 7.22 2.19
CA TYR A 26 -0.05 6.84 3.22
C TYR A 26 1.36 6.91 2.65
N CYS A 27 2.26 7.66 3.29
CA CYS A 27 3.60 7.88 2.79
C CYS A 27 4.67 7.34 3.73
N THR A 28 5.69 6.70 3.17
CA THR A 28 6.87 6.30 3.92
C THR A 28 7.74 7.51 4.26
N ASP A 29 8.61 7.35 5.26
CA ASP A 29 9.61 8.37 5.57
C ASP A 29 10.64 8.47 4.43
N VAL A 30 11.00 9.70 4.04
CA VAL A 30 11.87 10.04 2.91
C VAL A 30 13.31 9.53 3.10
N ASN A 31 13.69 9.18 4.35
CA ASN A 31 15.03 8.73 4.71
C ASN A 31 15.20 7.20 4.79
N LEU A 32 14.23 6.41 4.33
CA LEU A 32 14.23 4.95 4.47
C LEU A 32 14.55 4.23 3.14
N LYS A 33 14.77 2.92 3.21
CA LYS A 33 15.08 2.01 2.07
C LYS A 33 14.07 2.07 0.92
N LEU A 34 12.88 2.62 1.15
CA LEU A 34 11.83 2.84 0.16
C LEU A 34 11.12 4.15 0.48
N THR A 35 11.17 5.11 -0.46
CA THR A 35 10.36 6.33 -0.42
C THR A 35 9.18 6.17 -1.36
N ALA A 36 7.98 6.01 -0.82
CA ALA A 36 6.77 5.72 -1.57
C ALA A 36 5.51 6.30 -0.89
N ALA A 37 4.47 6.46 -1.71
CA ALA A 37 3.13 6.85 -1.29
C ALA A 37 2.12 5.82 -1.83
N LEU A 38 1.32 5.23 -0.95
CA LEU A 38 0.22 4.34 -1.28
C LEU A 38 -1.05 5.18 -1.43
N PHE A 39 -1.69 5.10 -2.61
CA PHE A 39 -2.92 5.80 -2.93
C PHE A 39 -4.07 4.81 -3.08
N PHE A 40 -5.06 4.92 -2.20
CA PHE A 40 -6.27 4.10 -2.20
C PHE A 40 -7.39 4.86 -2.92
N HIS A 41 -7.97 4.24 -3.95
CA HIS A 41 -8.98 4.91 -4.78
C HIS A 41 -10.34 4.96 -4.09
N THR A 42 -10.90 6.14 -3.90
CA THR A 42 -12.25 6.30 -3.31
C THR A 42 -13.38 5.82 -4.22
N TRP A 43 -13.16 5.78 -5.54
CA TRP A 43 -14.13 5.39 -6.56
C TRP A 43 -13.93 3.95 -7.08
N ALA A 44 -12.82 3.31 -6.73
CA ALA A 44 -12.51 1.91 -7.02
C ALA A 44 -11.84 1.30 -5.78
N PRO A 45 -12.63 1.04 -4.73
CA PRO A 45 -12.10 0.87 -3.38
C PRO A 45 -11.28 -0.41 -3.21
N ASP A 46 -11.32 -1.35 -4.15
CA ASP A 46 -10.50 -2.56 -4.20
C ASP A 46 -9.17 -2.38 -4.96
N LEU A 47 -8.85 -1.16 -5.38
CA LEU A 47 -7.62 -0.84 -6.11
C LEU A 47 -6.78 0.19 -5.35
N LEU A 48 -5.46 0.06 -5.50
CA LEU A 48 -4.52 1.09 -5.08
C LEU A 48 -3.44 1.31 -6.14
N GLN A 49 -2.73 2.43 -6.02
CA GLN A 49 -1.50 2.71 -6.76
C GLN A 49 -0.37 3.07 -5.79
N ILE A 50 0.86 2.84 -6.22
CA ILE A 50 2.04 3.21 -5.44
C ILE A 50 2.85 4.20 -6.28
N LEU A 51 3.00 5.43 -5.80
CA LEU A 51 4.01 6.34 -6.30
C LEU A 51 5.30 6.05 -5.54
N TYR A 52 6.41 5.92 -6.24
CA TYR A 52 7.70 5.61 -5.61
C TYR A 52 8.82 6.41 -6.25
N PHE A 53 9.79 6.76 -5.41
CA PHE A 53 11.00 7.43 -5.81
C PHE A 53 12.13 6.42 -5.88
N TYR A 54 13.01 6.59 -6.86
CA TYR A 54 14.12 5.67 -7.07
C TYR A 54 15.39 6.41 -7.44
N ILE A 55 16.51 5.77 -7.11
CA ILE A 55 17.84 6.18 -7.52
C ILE A 55 18.48 5.00 -8.25
N GLN A 56 18.77 5.15 -9.54
CA GLN A 56 19.46 4.14 -10.35
C GLN A 56 20.71 4.75 -10.97
N GLY A 57 21.88 4.39 -10.40
CA GLY A 57 23.14 5.02 -10.76
C GLY A 57 23.13 6.51 -10.44
N ARG A 58 23.11 7.37 -11.48
CA ARG A 58 23.05 8.84 -11.35
C ARG A 58 21.67 9.43 -11.62
N LYS A 59 20.66 8.59 -11.90
CA LYS A 59 19.29 9.07 -12.18
C LYS A 59 18.45 8.98 -10.91
N VAL A 60 17.85 10.10 -10.54
CA VAL A 60 16.77 10.17 -9.56
C VAL A 60 15.47 10.32 -10.34
N GLY A 61 14.45 9.56 -9.99
CA GLY A 61 13.17 9.60 -10.67
C GLY A 61 12.00 9.30 -9.75
N VAL A 62 10.81 9.58 -10.27
CA VAL A 62 9.53 9.23 -9.68
C VAL A 62 8.76 8.38 -10.69
N ASN A 63 8.09 7.35 -10.23
CA ASN A 63 7.18 6.56 -11.05
C ASN A 63 5.93 6.20 -10.25
N VAL A 64 4.86 5.85 -10.95
CA VAL A 64 3.61 5.37 -10.36
C VAL A 64 3.34 3.99 -10.94
N THR A 65 2.96 3.04 -10.09
CA THR A 65 2.52 1.74 -10.56
C THR A 65 1.22 1.86 -11.38
N GLY A 66 0.90 0.83 -12.16
CA GLY A 66 -0.49 0.58 -12.51
C GLY A 66 -1.34 0.28 -11.27
N THR A 67 -2.63 0.04 -11.45
CA THR A 67 -3.53 -0.33 -10.35
C THR A 67 -3.20 -1.72 -9.83
N ILE A 68 -3.23 -1.88 -8.52
CA ILE A 68 -2.94 -3.11 -7.79
C ILE A 68 -4.18 -3.46 -6.97
N PRO A 69 -4.79 -4.64 -7.19
CA PRO A 69 -5.89 -5.12 -6.38
C PRO A 69 -5.47 -5.36 -4.94
N TRP A 70 -6.35 -5.05 -4.01
CA TRP A 70 -6.16 -5.32 -2.58
C TRP A 70 -7.48 -5.66 -1.88
N THR A 71 -7.38 -6.30 -0.72
CA THR A 71 -8.51 -6.57 0.17
C THR A 71 -8.10 -6.36 1.64
N VAL A 72 -9.04 -6.44 2.58
CA VAL A 72 -8.73 -6.32 4.02
C VAL A 72 -9.18 -7.54 4.79
N ASP A 73 -8.30 -8.05 5.66
CA ASP A 73 -8.68 -9.01 6.70
C ASP A 73 -9.47 -8.27 7.77
N ALA A 74 -10.79 -8.44 7.74
CA ALA A 74 -11.71 -7.75 8.63
C ALA A 74 -11.46 -7.98 10.12
N LYS A 75 -10.72 -9.04 10.50
CA LYS A 75 -10.43 -9.33 11.92
C LYS A 75 -9.22 -8.58 12.46
N ASN A 76 -8.24 -8.29 11.61
CA ASN A 76 -6.91 -7.84 12.02
C ASN A 76 -6.50 -6.51 11.37
N THR A 77 -7.45 -5.82 10.71
CA THR A 77 -7.20 -4.59 9.92
C THR A 77 -5.99 -4.72 9.00
N THR A 78 -5.72 -5.92 8.49
CA THR A 78 -4.53 -6.21 7.68
C THR A 78 -4.87 -6.02 6.22
N LEU A 79 -4.11 -5.17 5.54
CA LEU A 79 -4.16 -5.01 4.09
C LEU A 79 -3.58 -6.25 3.42
N ILE A 80 -4.33 -6.85 2.51
CA ILE A 80 -3.93 -8.01 1.73
C ILE A 80 -3.75 -7.57 0.28
N MET A 81 -2.51 -7.59 -0.21
CA MET A 81 -2.17 -7.19 -1.58
C MET A 81 -2.18 -8.39 -2.53
N ASP A 82 -2.64 -8.18 -3.77
CA ASP A 82 -2.38 -9.15 -4.84
C ASP A 82 -0.91 -9.05 -5.30
N THR A 83 -0.05 -9.84 -4.66
CA THR A 83 1.40 -9.87 -4.93
C THR A 83 1.77 -10.60 -6.21
N THR A 84 0.79 -11.22 -6.88
CA THR A 84 0.96 -11.86 -8.20
C THR A 84 0.59 -10.93 -9.36
N ASN A 85 0.01 -9.77 -9.06
CA ASN A 85 -0.32 -8.75 -10.04
C ASN A 85 0.94 -8.20 -10.74
N THR A 86 0.93 -8.14 -12.08
CA THR A 86 2.08 -7.71 -12.87
C THR A 86 2.59 -6.30 -12.53
N ASN A 87 1.70 -5.36 -12.16
CA ASN A 87 2.10 -4.01 -11.77
C ASN A 87 2.88 -4.03 -10.44
N PHE A 88 2.45 -4.89 -9.51
CA PHE A 88 3.11 -5.06 -8.23
C PHE A 88 4.43 -5.81 -8.36
N THR A 89 4.46 -6.91 -9.11
CA THR A 89 5.70 -7.69 -9.32
C THR A 89 6.76 -6.85 -10.03
N TYR A 90 6.39 -6.06 -11.05
CA TYR A 90 7.32 -5.15 -11.71
C TYR A 90 7.88 -4.09 -10.75
N PHE A 91 7.04 -3.51 -9.89
CA PHE A 91 7.48 -2.58 -8.86
C PHE A 91 8.46 -3.24 -7.88
N ALA A 92 8.13 -4.43 -7.39
CA ALA A 92 8.98 -5.18 -6.46
C ALA A 92 10.33 -5.56 -7.07
N ASP A 93 10.33 -6.01 -8.33
CA ASP A 93 11.55 -6.32 -9.08
C ASP A 93 12.41 -5.07 -9.28
N PHE A 94 11.78 -3.94 -9.64
CA PHE A 94 12.46 -2.67 -9.88
C PHE A 94 13.05 -2.07 -8.59
N MET A 95 12.35 -2.20 -7.46
CA MET A 95 12.79 -1.74 -6.15
C MET A 95 13.61 -2.79 -5.39
N HIS A 96 13.86 -3.95 -6.00
CA HIS A 96 14.67 -5.04 -5.47
C HIS A 96 14.22 -5.53 -4.09
N PHE A 97 12.93 -5.76 -3.89
CA PHE A 97 12.41 -6.41 -2.68
C PHE A 97 11.50 -7.60 -2.99
N ASN A 98 11.39 -8.52 -2.03
CA ASN A 98 10.55 -9.70 -2.19
C ASN A 98 9.05 -9.32 -2.14
N PRO A 99 8.27 -9.53 -3.22
CA PRO A 99 6.87 -9.13 -3.27
C PRO A 99 6.00 -9.81 -2.19
N THR A 100 6.35 -11.03 -1.75
CA THR A 100 5.55 -11.75 -0.73
C THR A 100 5.60 -11.08 0.64
N GLU A 101 6.59 -10.21 0.90
CA GLU A 101 6.64 -9.43 2.14
C GLU A 101 5.46 -8.47 2.29
N TRP A 102 4.77 -8.16 1.19
CA TRP A 102 3.63 -7.24 1.14
C TRP A 102 2.30 -7.96 0.93
N GLU A 103 2.28 -9.30 0.92
CA GLU A 103 1.03 -10.06 0.81
C GLU A 103 0.08 -9.72 1.96
N ARG A 104 0.63 -9.46 3.15
CA ARG A 104 -0.11 -9.10 4.36
C ARG A 104 0.59 -7.94 5.07
N ILE A 105 0.03 -6.75 4.93
CA ILE A 105 0.54 -5.52 5.52
C ILE A 105 -0.33 -5.15 6.72
N PRO A 106 0.19 -5.27 7.95
CA PRO A 106 -0.58 -4.89 9.13
C PRO A 106 -0.78 -3.37 9.19
N PHE A 107 -1.94 -2.95 9.69
CA PHE A 107 -2.28 -1.57 9.98
C PHE A 107 -2.35 -1.34 11.49
N ASN A 108 -1.85 -0.19 11.93
CA ASN A 108 -1.91 0.24 13.32
C ASN A 108 -2.88 1.43 13.42
N ASP A 109 -4.10 1.17 13.90
CA ASP A 109 -5.16 2.18 14.06
C ASP A 109 -4.73 3.35 14.96
N LYS A 110 -3.87 3.10 15.95
CA LYS A 110 -3.42 4.15 16.89
C LYS A 110 -2.46 5.15 16.24
N LEU A 111 -1.70 4.68 15.26
CA LEU A 111 -0.71 5.49 14.54
C LEU A 111 -1.21 5.95 13.17
N ASP A 112 -2.36 5.44 12.72
CA ASP A 112 -2.86 5.60 11.34
C ASP A 112 -1.75 5.32 10.32
N ALA A 113 -1.16 4.12 10.44
CA ALA A 113 0.02 3.73 9.70
C ALA A 113 0.05 2.24 9.35
N PHE A 114 0.59 1.94 8.17
CA PHE A 114 0.94 0.60 7.73
C PHE A 114 2.39 0.27 8.07
N THR A 115 2.66 -0.97 8.45
CA THR A 115 4.03 -1.48 8.58
C THR A 115 4.39 -2.31 7.35
N LEU A 116 5.20 -1.73 6.47
CA LEU A 116 5.71 -2.39 5.27
C LEU A 116 7.02 -3.10 5.60
N SER A 117 7.34 -4.18 4.90
CA SER A 117 8.64 -4.85 5.00
C SER A 117 9.39 -4.75 3.67
N VAL A 118 10.66 -4.37 3.73
CA VAL A 118 11.54 -4.29 2.57
C VAL A 118 12.81 -5.08 2.88
N ASN A 119 12.90 -6.30 2.35
CA ASN A 119 13.99 -7.25 2.60
C ASN A 119 14.19 -7.49 4.11
N GLY A 120 13.09 -7.77 4.80
CA GLY A 120 13.05 -8.01 6.26
C GLY A 120 13.24 -6.76 7.13
N THR A 121 13.34 -5.57 6.55
CA THR A 121 13.38 -4.30 7.31
C THR A 121 12.01 -3.66 7.35
N HIS A 122 11.49 -3.40 8.54
CA HIS A 122 10.20 -2.75 8.71
C HIS A 122 10.30 -1.23 8.54
N ILE A 123 9.36 -0.67 7.79
CA ILE A 123 9.18 0.76 7.57
C ILE A 123 7.72 1.13 7.75
N GLU A 124 7.46 2.33 8.24
CA GLU A 124 6.09 2.83 8.42
C GLU A 124 5.67 3.70 7.25
N ALA A 125 4.46 3.47 6.73
CA ALA A 125 3.76 4.39 5.84
C ALA A 125 2.57 4.99 6.59
N SER A 126 2.56 6.31 6.83
CA SER A 126 1.52 6.98 7.62
C SER A 126 0.83 8.09 6.85
N SER A 127 -0.44 8.34 7.18
CA SER A 127 -1.26 9.31 6.48
C SER A 127 -0.84 10.76 6.71
N GLY A 128 -0.18 11.04 7.84
CA GLY A 128 0.30 12.38 8.20
C GLY A 128 1.65 12.77 7.56
N ARG A 129 2.36 11.83 6.93
CA ARG A 129 3.70 12.05 6.36
C ARG A 129 3.67 12.42 4.88
N CYS A 130 2.51 12.36 4.23
CA CYS A 130 2.44 12.74 2.84
C CYS A 130 2.74 14.24 2.67
N PRO A 131 3.64 14.63 1.74
CA PRO A 131 3.95 16.02 1.49
C PRO A 131 2.68 16.79 1.15
N LYS A 132 2.31 17.75 2.01
CA LYS A 132 1.17 18.63 1.76
C LYS A 132 1.56 19.65 0.70
N GLY A 133 1.38 19.31 -0.58
CA GLY A 133 1.45 20.26 -1.69
C GLY A 133 2.73 21.10 -1.72
N GLY A 134 3.84 20.48 -2.11
CA GLY A 134 5.11 21.16 -2.35
C GLY A 134 6.19 20.14 -2.66
N LEU A 135 6.41 19.85 -3.94
CA LEU A 135 7.68 19.28 -4.40
C LEU A 135 8.77 20.34 -4.17
N THR A 136 9.24 20.50 -2.93
CA THR A 136 10.61 20.94 -2.71
C THR A 136 11.50 19.80 -3.18
N ILE A 137 11.81 19.84 -4.48
CA ILE A 137 12.95 19.14 -5.05
C ILE A 137 14.14 19.64 -4.22
N PHE A 138 14.77 18.75 -3.46
CA PHE A 138 16.01 19.08 -2.76
C PHE A 138 17.01 19.58 -3.81
N GLU A 139 17.41 20.85 -3.68
CA GLU A 139 18.57 21.43 -4.39
C GLU A 139 19.87 20.75 -3.95
#